data_AF-B8CRZ6-F1
#
_entry.id   AF-B8CRZ6-F1
#
_cell.length_a   1.000
_cell.length_b   1.000
_cell.length_c   1.000
_cell.angle_alpha   90.00
_cell.angle_beta   90.00
_cell.angle_gamma   90.00
#
_symmetry.space_group_name_H-M   'P 1'
#
loop_
_entity.id
_entity.type
_entity.pdbx_description
1 polymer ?
#
loop_
_entity_poly.entity_id
_entity_poly.type
_entity_poly.pdbx_seq_one_letter_code
_entity_poly.pdbx_strand_id
1 'polypeptide(L)'
;MTLTRSIGQQWSKSILAQRLALTLRECEAVQQLFGGATQLTTVTNTIAALTFIEGTPIWLPPLESTDETPLSDSLTLHCLFTASHLLFVKEIEQKPLSQAEHLVLTIGFQWSQTLVNSELFESLTADSKKQCQLLQTINSQLEKVRLDKRQSSRNMGS
;
A
#
# COMPACT_ATOMS: atom_id res chain seq x y z
N MET A 1 -1.85 -21.10 -17.71
CA MET A 1 -2.94 -20.31 -17.07
C MET A 1 -4.24 -20.65 -17.78
N THR A 2 -5.28 -21.07 -17.06
CA THR A 2 -6.61 -21.32 -17.63
C THR A 2 -7.50 -20.09 -17.41
N LEU A 3 -8.39 -19.77 -18.37
CA LEU A 3 -9.30 -18.61 -18.33
C LEU A 3 -10.08 -18.51 -17.00
N THR A 4 -10.52 -19.65 -16.47
CA THR A 4 -11.25 -19.75 -15.20
C THR A 4 -10.42 -19.27 -14.01
N ARG A 5 -9.12 -19.59 -13.98
CA ARG A 5 -8.22 -19.15 -12.91
C ARG A 5 -7.94 -17.65 -12.99
N SER A 6 -7.80 -17.08 -14.20
CA SER A 6 -7.59 -15.63 -14.34
C SER A 6 -8.83 -14.84 -13.91
N ILE A 7 -10.04 -15.31 -14.23
CA ILE A 7 -11.28 -14.67 -13.80
C ILE A 7 -11.41 -14.71 -12.27
N GLY A 8 -11.15 -15.88 -11.65
CA GLY A 8 -11.17 -16.00 -10.20
C GLY A 8 -10.18 -15.06 -9.50
N GLN A 9 -8.97 -14.89 -10.05
CA GLN A 9 -8.01 -13.95 -9.50
C GLN A 9 -8.41 -12.48 -9.66
N GLN A 10 -8.98 -12.09 -10.80
CA GLN A 10 -9.49 -10.72 -10.98
C GLN A 10 -10.65 -10.43 -10.01
N TRP A 11 -11.50 -11.43 -9.77
CA TRP A 11 -12.57 -11.34 -8.79
C TRP A 11 -12.03 -11.10 -7.38
N SER A 12 -11.08 -11.92 -6.91
CA SER A 12 -10.45 -11.73 -5.60
C SER A 12 -9.73 -10.39 -5.46
N LYS A 13 -9.06 -9.91 -6.52
CA LYS A 13 -8.44 -8.57 -6.52
C LYS A 13 -9.48 -7.47 -6.34
N SER A 14 -10.62 -7.57 -7.05
CA SER A 14 -11.70 -6.60 -6.95
C SER A 14 -12.30 -6.56 -5.54
N ILE A 15 -12.52 -7.71 -4.91
CA ILE A 15 -13.00 -7.77 -3.51
C ILE A 15 -11.98 -7.14 -2.58
N LEU A 16 -10.69 -7.48 -2.71
CA LEU A 16 -9.63 -6.90 -1.88
C LEU A 16 -9.60 -5.37 -2.02
N ALA A 17 -9.63 -4.86 -3.25
CA ALA A 17 -9.63 -3.44 -3.54
C ALA A 17 -10.84 -2.73 -2.92
N GLN A 18 -12.01 -3.35 -2.98
CA GLN A 18 -13.23 -2.80 -2.38
C GLN A 18 -13.14 -2.75 -0.86
N ARG A 19 -12.74 -3.86 -0.22
CA ARG A 19 -12.64 -3.90 1.24
C ARG A 19 -11.53 -2.98 1.77
N LEU A 20 -10.42 -2.84 1.05
CA LEU A 20 -9.39 -1.83 1.33
C LEU A 20 -9.97 -0.42 1.23
N ALA A 21 -10.79 -0.14 0.21
CA ALA A 21 -11.42 1.17 0.07
C ALA A 21 -12.35 1.47 1.25
N LEU A 22 -13.10 0.48 1.74
CA LEU A 22 -13.92 0.62 2.94
C LEU A 22 -13.07 0.98 4.17
N THR A 23 -11.99 0.22 4.43
CA THR A 23 -11.09 0.49 5.57
C THR A 23 -10.40 1.84 5.48
N LEU A 24 -9.82 2.18 4.32
CA LEU A 24 -9.08 3.44 4.15
C LEU A 24 -10.01 4.67 4.13
N ARG A 25 -11.31 4.49 3.87
CA ARG A 25 -12.30 5.57 3.95
C ARG A 25 -12.57 6.00 5.39
N GLU A 26 -12.42 5.10 6.36
CA GLU A 26 -12.65 5.38 7.78
C GLU A 26 -11.51 6.17 8.43
N CYS A 27 -10.34 6.23 7.79
CA CYS A 27 -9.19 7.00 8.28
C CYS A 27 -9.17 8.41 7.68
N GLU A 28 -9.50 9.41 8.50
CA GLU A 28 -9.51 10.83 8.10
C GLU A 28 -8.15 11.28 7.53
N ALA A 29 -7.05 10.90 8.18
CA ALA A 29 -5.71 11.26 7.73
C ALA A 29 -5.39 10.72 6.33
N VAL A 30 -5.94 9.56 5.96
CA VAL A 30 -5.81 9.02 4.60
C VAL A 30 -6.74 9.74 3.63
N GLN A 31 -7.97 10.09 4.04
CA GLN A 31 -8.89 10.85 3.19
C GLN A 31 -8.33 12.22 2.78
N GLN A 32 -7.60 12.89 3.69
CA GLN A 32 -6.95 14.18 3.41
C GLN A 32 -5.88 14.12 2.31
N LEU A 33 -5.38 12.92 1.95
CA LEU A 33 -4.41 12.75 0.86
C LEU A 33 -5.05 12.82 -0.53
N PHE A 34 -6.37 12.74 -0.63
CA PHE A 34 -7.10 12.69 -1.91
C PHE A 34 -7.63 14.09 -2.28
N GLY A 35 -6.86 14.82 -3.10
CA GLY A 35 -7.18 16.20 -3.54
C GLY A 35 -7.72 16.35 -4.96
N GLY A 36 -8.06 15.26 -5.67
CA GLY A 36 -8.87 15.33 -6.90
C GLY A 36 -8.33 14.59 -8.14
N ALA A 37 -7.02 14.46 -8.33
CA ALA A 37 -6.46 13.85 -9.54
C ALA A 37 -6.44 12.31 -9.52
N THR A 38 -6.33 11.70 -8.33
CA THR A 38 -6.38 10.25 -8.16
C THR A 38 -7.43 9.92 -7.12
N GLN A 39 -8.27 8.93 -7.41
CA GLN A 39 -9.35 8.50 -6.52
C GLN A 39 -8.90 7.37 -5.60
N LEU A 40 -9.55 7.23 -4.44
CA LEU A 40 -9.33 6.13 -3.50
C LEU A 40 -9.43 4.76 -4.19
N THR A 41 -10.43 4.59 -5.06
CA THR A 41 -10.66 3.38 -5.85
C THR A 41 -9.45 3.02 -6.73
N THR A 42 -8.84 4.01 -7.40
CA THR A 42 -7.63 3.77 -8.21
C THR A 42 -6.47 3.27 -7.34
N VAL A 43 -6.29 3.86 -6.17
CA VAL A 43 -5.22 3.49 -5.26
C VAL A 43 -5.45 2.10 -4.66
N THR A 44 -6.67 1.78 -4.21
CA THR A 44 -6.96 0.46 -3.63
C THR A 44 -6.90 -0.66 -4.67
N ASN A 45 -7.30 -0.38 -5.92
CA ASN A 45 -7.06 -1.29 -7.04
C ASN A 45 -5.56 -1.49 -7.31
N THR A 46 -4.75 -0.44 -7.21
CA THR A 46 -3.29 -0.53 -7.36
C THR A 46 -2.68 -1.39 -6.25
N ILE A 47 -3.07 -1.18 -5.00
CA ILE A 47 -2.63 -2.00 -3.85
C ILE A 47 -3.01 -3.47 -4.07
N ALA A 48 -4.27 -3.74 -4.43
CA ALA A 48 -4.72 -5.11 -4.67
C ALA A 48 -3.96 -5.76 -5.85
N ALA A 49 -3.69 -5.02 -6.92
CA ALA A 49 -2.92 -5.54 -8.05
C ALA A 49 -1.49 -5.92 -7.64
N LEU A 50 -0.83 -5.08 -6.83
CA LEU A 50 0.52 -5.31 -6.30
C LEU A 50 0.55 -6.49 -5.32
N THR A 51 -0.45 -6.60 -4.44
CA THR A 51 -0.59 -7.74 -3.51
C THR A 51 -0.68 -9.06 -4.26
N PHE A 52 -1.38 -9.09 -5.40
CA PHE A 52 -1.54 -10.28 -6.22
C PHE A 52 -0.52 -10.41 -7.37
N ILE A 53 0.60 -9.68 -7.33
CA ILE A 53 1.55 -9.64 -8.47
C ILE A 53 2.21 -11.00 -8.71
N GLU A 54 2.50 -11.75 -7.64
CA GLU A 54 3.07 -13.10 -7.70
C GLU A 54 2.01 -14.23 -7.72
N GLY A 55 0.73 -13.86 -7.84
CA GLY A 55 -0.40 -14.78 -7.79
C GLY A 55 -1.26 -14.59 -6.53
N THR A 56 -1.95 -15.64 -6.10
CA THR A 56 -2.82 -15.58 -4.92
C THR A 56 -1.97 -15.64 -3.65
N PRO A 57 -1.99 -14.61 -2.77
CA PRO A 57 -1.17 -14.61 -1.57
C PRO A 57 -1.63 -15.69 -0.59
N ILE A 58 -0.69 -16.44 -0.01
CA ILE A 58 -0.98 -17.54 0.92
C ILE A 58 -1.52 -17.02 2.26
N TRP A 59 -1.05 -15.85 2.68
CA TRP A 59 -1.46 -15.21 3.93
C TRP A 59 -2.84 -14.54 3.86
N LEU A 60 -3.36 -14.32 2.66
CA LEU A 60 -4.65 -13.67 2.47
C LEU A 60 -5.75 -14.73 2.62
N PRO A 61 -6.66 -14.61 3.60
CA PRO A 61 -7.77 -15.54 3.72
C PRO A 61 -8.64 -15.50 2.46
N PRO A 62 -9.37 -16.59 2.15
CA PRO A 62 -10.33 -16.58 1.06
C PRO A 62 -11.29 -15.40 1.21
N LEU A 63 -11.35 -14.56 0.17
CA LEU A 63 -12.26 -13.43 0.12
C LEU A 63 -13.59 -13.93 -0.44
N GLU A 64 -14.66 -13.83 0.35
CA GLU A 64 -15.98 -14.27 -0.09
C GLU A 64 -16.61 -13.20 -1.01
N SER A 65 -17.42 -13.65 -1.97
CA SER A 65 -18.03 -12.77 -2.98
C SER A 65 -19.00 -11.73 -2.41
N THR A 66 -19.45 -11.92 -1.17
CA THR A 66 -20.38 -11.04 -0.46
C THR A 66 -19.70 -10.19 0.62
N ASP A 67 -18.37 -10.22 0.71
CA ASP A 67 -17.64 -9.46 1.71
C ASP A 67 -17.68 -7.95 1.39
N GLU A 68 -18.69 -7.28 1.94
CA GLU A 68 -18.78 -5.81 1.99
C GLU A 68 -18.25 -5.25 3.31
N THR A 69 -17.39 -6.00 4.00
CA THR A 69 -16.83 -5.61 5.29
C THR A 69 -15.44 -5.00 5.13
N PRO A 70 -15.07 -3.99 5.95
CA PRO A 70 -13.70 -3.52 6.02
C PRO A 70 -12.69 -4.66 6.25
N LEU A 71 -11.47 -4.51 5.76
CA LEU A 71 -10.34 -5.33 6.19
C LEU A 71 -9.98 -4.98 7.64
N SER A 72 -9.56 -6.00 8.40
CA SER A 72 -8.88 -5.81 9.68
C SER A 72 -7.58 -5.02 9.50
N ASP A 73 -7.19 -4.25 10.52
CA ASP A 73 -5.96 -3.44 10.49
C ASP A 73 -4.70 -4.25 10.14
N SER A 74 -4.57 -5.47 10.65
CA SER A 74 -3.41 -6.33 10.38
C SER A 74 -3.31 -6.70 8.88
N LEU A 75 -4.42 -7.10 8.25
CA LEU A 75 -4.45 -7.40 6.82
C LEU A 75 -4.24 -6.14 5.96
N THR A 76 -4.83 -5.01 6.36
CA THR A 76 -4.62 -3.71 5.68
C THR A 76 -3.15 -3.34 5.71
N LEU A 77 -2.50 -3.47 6.88
CA LEU A 77 -1.09 -3.19 7.06
C LEU A 77 -0.22 -4.13 6.22
N HIS A 78 -0.54 -5.41 6.16
CA HIS A 78 0.18 -6.37 5.32
C HIS A 78 0.08 -6.02 3.83
N CYS A 79 -1.11 -5.64 3.36
CA CYS A 79 -1.31 -5.19 1.97
C CYS A 79 -0.48 -3.93 1.67
N LEU A 80 -0.55 -2.92 2.54
CA LEU A 80 0.21 -1.67 2.39
C LEU A 80 1.71 -1.92 2.42
N PHE A 81 2.19 -2.79 3.31
CA PHE A 81 3.60 -3.18 3.37
C PHE A 81 4.05 -3.87 2.08
N THR A 82 3.29 -4.87 1.62
CA THR A 82 3.61 -5.62 0.39
C THR A 82 3.70 -4.68 -0.81
N ALA A 83 2.70 -3.83 -0.99
CA ALA A 83 2.67 -2.86 -2.07
C ALA A 83 3.81 -1.82 -1.96
N SER A 84 4.03 -1.27 -0.76
CA SER A 84 5.10 -0.28 -0.53
C SER A 84 6.49 -0.86 -0.76
N HIS A 85 6.72 -2.10 -0.35
CA HIS A 85 8.00 -2.79 -0.57
C HIS A 85 8.30 -2.99 -2.06
N LEU A 86 7.31 -3.41 -2.84
CA LEU A 86 7.47 -3.55 -4.30
C LEU A 86 7.75 -2.20 -4.98
N LEU A 87 7.03 -1.15 -4.57
CA LEU A 87 7.22 0.19 -5.12
C LEU A 87 8.55 0.81 -4.71
N PHE A 88 9.04 0.50 -3.51
CA PHE A 88 10.38 0.87 -3.04
C PHE A 88 11.45 0.29 -3.96
N VAL A 89 11.38 -1.02 -4.25
CA VAL A 89 12.30 -1.68 -5.18
C VAL A 89 12.21 -1.04 -6.57
N LYS A 90 10.99 -0.81 -7.08
CA LYS A 90 10.77 -0.14 -8.37
C LYS A 90 11.43 1.24 -8.45
N GLU A 91 11.33 2.05 -7.39
CA GLU A 91 11.90 3.40 -7.36
C GLU A 91 13.43 3.41 -7.24
N ILE A 92 14.01 2.42 -6.55
CA ILE A 92 15.47 2.19 -6.49
C ILE A 92 16.00 1.79 -7.86
N GLU A 93 15.28 0.95 -8.60
CA GLU A 93 15.59 0.59 -9.99
C GLU A 93 15.42 1.76 -10.99
N GLN A 94 15.21 2.98 -10.50
CA GLN A 94 15.05 4.21 -11.28
C GLN A 94 13.85 4.20 -12.24
N LYS A 95 12.88 3.31 -12.02
CA LYS A 95 11.62 3.32 -12.78
C LYS A 95 10.69 4.36 -12.15
N PRO A 96 10.08 5.25 -12.97
CA PRO A 96 9.17 6.25 -12.44
C PRO A 96 7.94 5.58 -11.82
N LEU A 97 7.48 6.16 -10.71
CA LEU A 97 6.22 5.78 -10.10
C LEU A 97 5.08 6.62 -10.68
N SER A 98 3.91 6.01 -10.85
CA SER A 98 2.69 6.73 -11.17
C SER A 98 2.18 7.52 -9.95
N GLN A 99 1.25 8.45 -10.17
CA GLN A 99 0.63 9.20 -9.08
C GLN A 99 -0.06 8.28 -8.05
N ALA A 100 -0.75 7.24 -8.53
CA ALA A 100 -1.39 6.27 -7.65
C ALA A 100 -0.35 5.50 -6.81
N GLU A 101 0.78 5.12 -7.41
CA GLU A 101 1.87 4.43 -6.71
C GLU A 101 2.55 5.33 -5.66
N HIS A 102 2.76 6.61 -5.96
CA HIS A 102 3.21 7.57 -4.95
C HIS A 102 2.24 7.67 -3.78
N LEU A 103 0.93 7.72 -4.05
CA LEU A 103 -0.09 7.72 -3.01
C LEU A 103 -0.08 6.42 -2.18
N VAL A 104 0.16 5.26 -2.77
CA VAL A 104 0.30 4.00 -2.01
C VAL A 104 1.40 4.12 -0.95
N LEU A 105 2.56 4.65 -1.31
CA LEU A 105 3.67 4.86 -0.38
C LEU A 105 3.30 5.85 0.73
N THR A 106 2.68 6.98 0.37
CA THR A 106 2.24 7.98 1.35
C THR A 106 1.18 7.44 2.30
N ILE A 107 0.20 6.68 1.79
CA ILE A 107 -0.83 6.03 2.61
C ILE A 107 -0.21 4.99 3.53
N GLY A 108 0.71 4.15 3.03
CA GLY A 108 1.41 3.16 3.86
C GLY A 108 2.11 3.81 5.05
N PHE A 109 2.82 4.92 4.80
CA PHE A 109 3.44 5.70 5.86
C PHE A 109 2.42 6.31 6.83
N GLN A 110 1.41 7.03 6.31
CA GLN A 110 0.41 7.71 7.13
C GLN A 110 -0.37 6.72 8.01
N TRP A 111 -0.81 5.61 7.44
CA TRP A 111 -1.52 4.54 8.15
C TRP A 111 -0.67 3.97 9.28
N SER A 112 0.62 3.71 9.01
CA SER A 112 1.54 3.22 10.05
C SER A 112 1.70 4.21 11.20
N GLN A 113 1.73 5.51 10.92
CA GLN A 113 1.80 6.54 11.97
C GLN A 113 0.50 6.62 12.77
N THR A 114 -0.65 6.58 12.09
CA THR A 114 -1.95 6.61 12.76
C THR A 114 -2.09 5.42 13.72
N LEU A 115 -1.68 4.22 13.31
CA LEU A 115 -1.69 3.05 14.18
C LEU A 115 -0.72 3.20 15.35
N VAL A 116 0.53 3.63 15.11
CA VAL A 116 1.54 3.82 16.17
C VAL A 116 1.12 4.85 17.21
N ASN A 117 0.42 5.90 16.79
CA ASN A 117 -0.05 6.97 17.68
C ASN A 117 -1.42 6.66 18.32
N SER A 118 -2.03 5.52 17.99
CA SER A 118 -3.32 5.11 18.55
C SER A 118 -3.15 4.23 19.78
N GLU A 119 -4.14 4.23 20.66
CA GLU A 119 -4.20 3.30 21.81
C GLU A 119 -4.25 1.82 21.36
N LEU A 120 -4.66 1.57 20.12
CA LEU A 120 -4.66 0.24 19.51
C LEU A 120 -3.26 -0.29 19.24
N PHE A 121 -2.22 0.56 19.23
CA PHE A 121 -0.86 0.11 18.95
C PHE A 121 -0.43 -1.02 19.90
N GLU A 122 -0.76 -0.92 21.18
CA GLU A 122 -0.30 -1.90 22.17
C GLU A 122 -0.95 -3.27 22.00
N SER A 123 -2.19 -3.32 21.51
CA SER A 123 -2.93 -4.56 21.24
C SER A 123 -2.54 -5.23 19.92
N LEU A 124 -1.74 -4.56 19.07
CA LEU A 124 -1.24 -5.16 17.83
C LEU A 124 -0.26 -6.31 18.10
N THR A 125 -0.29 -7.29 17.20
CA THR A 125 0.68 -8.38 17.18
C THR A 125 2.10 -7.86 16.93
N ALA A 126 3.12 -8.62 17.35
CA ALA A 126 4.52 -8.27 17.13
C ALA A 126 4.83 -8.06 15.63
N ASP A 127 4.23 -8.88 14.76
CA ASP A 127 4.40 -8.76 13.31
C ASP A 127 3.82 -7.46 12.76
N SER A 128 2.62 -7.06 13.19
CA SER A 128 2.02 -5.78 12.80
C SER A 128 2.88 -4.60 13.29
N LYS A 129 3.37 -4.63 14.54
CA LYS A 129 4.30 -3.60 15.05
C LYS A 129 5.55 -3.50 14.18
N LYS A 130 6.12 -4.63 13.77
CA LYS A 130 7.28 -4.69 12.86
C LYS A 130 6.95 -4.14 11.48
N GLN A 131 5.78 -4.44 10.91
CA GLN A 131 5.35 -3.89 9.62
C GLN A 131 5.21 -2.36 9.65
N CYS A 132 4.70 -1.79 10.74
CA CYS A 132 4.68 -0.34 10.92
C CYS A 132 6.09 0.26 10.88
N GLN A 133 7.04 -0.33 11.62
CA GLN A 133 8.43 0.13 11.62
C GLN A 133 9.08 0.02 10.23
N LEU A 134 8.79 -1.05 9.49
CA LEU A 134 9.30 -1.24 8.14
C LEU A 134 8.73 -0.21 7.15
N LEU A 135 7.43 0.12 7.25
CA LEU A 135 6.81 1.18 6.44
C LEU A 135 7.44 2.56 6.70
N GLN A 136 7.70 2.89 7.97
CA GLN A 136 8.42 4.12 8.32
C GLN A 136 9.86 4.11 7.78
N THR A 137 10.53 2.95 7.84
CA THR A 137 11.87 2.77 7.29
C THR A 137 11.89 2.99 5.78
N ILE A 138 10.98 2.37 5.04
CA ILE A 138 10.82 2.54 3.58
C ILE A 138 10.67 4.02 3.25
N ASN A 139 9.77 4.74 3.94
CA ASN A 139 9.56 6.15 3.67
C ASN A 139 10.83 6.99 3.93
N SER A 140 11.53 6.74 5.03
CA SER A 140 12.76 7.47 5.36
C SER A 140 13.89 7.21 4.34
N GLN A 141 13.99 5.99 3.82
CA GLN A 141 14.99 5.62 2.83
C GLN A 141 14.65 6.21 1.47
N LEU A 142 13.37 6.22 1.08
CA LEU A 142 12.92 6.87 -0.15
C LEU A 142 13.21 8.36 -0.17
N GLU A 143 12.97 9.07 0.94
CA GLU A 143 13.26 10.50 1.01
C GLU A 143 14.76 10.77 0.84
N LYS A 144 15.64 9.94 1.43
CA LYS A 144 17.09 10.02 1.17
C LYS A 144 17.43 9.83 -0.31
N VAL A 145 16.93 8.75 -0.92
CA VAL A 145 17.16 8.47 -2.35
C VAL A 145 16.66 9.62 -3.24
N ARG A 146 15.50 10.20 -2.94
CA ARG A 146 14.95 11.35 -3.69
C ARG A 146 15.75 12.62 -3.49
N LEU A 147 16.33 12.85 -2.30
CA LEU A 147 17.22 13.97 -2.04
C LEU A 147 18.54 13.82 -2.79
N ASP A 148 19.15 12.63 -2.77
CA ASP A 148 20.40 12.33 -3.47
C ASP A 148 20.25 12.50 -4.98
N LYS A 149 19.13 12.02 -5.56
CA LYS A 149 18.79 12.24 -6.98
C LYS A 149 18.70 13.74 -7.31
N ARG A 150 18.01 14.51 -6.47
CA ARG A 150 17.90 15.97 -6.63
C ARG A 150 19.27 16.64 -6.55
N GLN A 151 20.13 16.26 -5.62
CA GLN A 151 21.49 16.82 -5.49
C GLN A 151 22.38 16.45 -6.69
N SER A 152 22.38 15.19 -7.12
CA SER A 152 23.13 14.74 -8.29
C SER A 152 22.72 15.48 -9.57
N SER A 153 21.42 15.74 -9.76
CA SER A 153 20.94 16.48 -10.93
C SER A 153 21.39 17.95 -10.95
N ARG A 154 21.62 18.57 -9.77
CA ARG A 154 22.08 19.96 -9.65
C ARG A 154 23.57 20.10 -9.97
N ASN A 155 24.37 19.07 -9.70
CA ASN A 155 25.82 19.10 -9.93
C ASN A 155 26.22 18.82 -11.40
N MET A 156 25.28 18.38 -12.25
CA MET A 156 25.50 18.11 -13.69
C MET A 156 25.17 19.31 -14.59
N GLY A 157 24.75 20.44 -14.01
CA GLY A 157 24.42 21.68 -14.74
C GLY A 157 25.54 22.72 -14.79
N SER A 158 26.81 22.32 -14.54
CA SER A 158 27.99 23.19 -14.58
C SER A 158 29.02 22.72 -15.58
#